data_AF-A0A2N8EV09-F1
#
_entry.id   AF-A0A2N8EV09-F1
#
_cell.length_a   1.000
_cell.length_b   1.000
_cell.length_c   1.000
_cell.angle_alpha   90.00
_cell.angle_beta   90.00
_cell.angle_gamma   90.00
#
_symmetry.space_group_name_H-M   'P 1'
#
loop_
_entity.id
_entity.type
_entity.pdbx_description
1 polymer ?
#
loop_
_entity_poly.entity_id
_entity_poly.type
_entity_poly.pdbx_seq_one_letter_code
_entity_poly.pdbx_strand_id
1 'polypeptide(L)'
;MTDYTEYFEEVIQAHVAIEQWLAEERDACELEKLLTRFSPQFSMVSPLGRVLDFDALNELFSLAGGKKLGFRIELSELRGIALHDGGATVSYREQQTDATGLHSDRRSTVVFEKVEGRILWRHLQETFC
;
A
#
# COMPACT_ATOMS: atom_id res chain seq x y z
N MET A 1 12.54 -11.99 -19.87
CA MET A 1 11.50 -11.87 -18.83
C MET A 1 11.40 -10.39 -18.49
N THR A 2 10.20 -9.83 -18.46
CA THR A 2 9.98 -8.44 -18.05
C THR A 2 10.35 -8.30 -16.57
N ASP A 3 11.21 -7.34 -16.24
CA ASP A 3 11.69 -7.14 -14.88
C ASP A 3 10.72 -6.26 -14.09
N TYR A 4 10.17 -6.80 -13.00
CA TYR A 4 9.25 -6.11 -12.09
C TYR A 4 9.84 -5.92 -10.69
N THR A 5 11.13 -6.22 -10.51
CA THR A 5 11.78 -6.31 -9.20
C THR A 5 11.59 -5.04 -8.38
N GLU A 6 11.84 -3.86 -8.97
CA GLU A 6 11.68 -2.56 -8.28
C GLU A 6 10.23 -2.28 -7.85
N TYR A 7 9.22 -2.75 -8.61
CA TYR A 7 7.81 -2.56 -8.27
C TYR A 7 7.36 -3.53 -7.17
N PHE A 8 7.87 -4.76 -7.17
CA PHE A 8 7.61 -5.71 -6.09
C PHE A 8 8.29 -5.28 -4.79
N GLU A 9 9.52 -4.77 -4.86
CA GLU A 9 10.20 -4.16 -3.72
C GLU A 9 9.39 -2.98 -3.18
N GLU A 10 8.86 -2.11 -4.04
CA GLU A 10 8.00 -1.00 -3.60
C GLU A 10 6.72 -1.49 -2.90
N VAL A 11 6.05 -2.54 -3.42
CA VAL A 11 4.91 -3.17 -2.73
C VAL A 11 5.32 -3.62 -1.33
N ILE A 12 6.43 -4.34 -1.21
CA ILE A 12 6.91 -4.87 0.08
C ILE A 12 7.24 -3.72 1.05
N GLN A 13 8.03 -2.74 0.61
CA GLN A 13 8.50 -1.65 1.46
C GLN A 13 7.35 -0.73 1.91
N ALA A 14 6.36 -0.49 1.05
CA ALA A 14 5.17 0.26 1.44
C ALA A 14 4.37 -0.47 2.54
N HIS A 15 4.15 -1.78 2.42
CA HIS A 15 3.41 -2.52 3.44
C HIS A 15 4.19 -2.67 4.74
N VAL A 16 5.51 -2.81 4.70
CA VAL A 16 6.35 -2.76 5.92
C VAL A 16 6.18 -1.41 6.62
N ALA A 17 6.19 -0.30 5.88
CA ALA A 17 5.99 1.03 6.45
C ALA A 17 4.57 1.21 7.02
N ILE A 18 3.54 0.70 6.34
CA ILE A 18 2.15 0.72 6.80
C ILE A 18 1.99 -0.13 8.07
N GLU A 19 2.56 -1.34 8.09
CA GLU A 19 2.52 -2.22 9.26
C GLU A 19 3.13 -1.51 10.47
N GLN A 20 4.35 -0.98 10.32
CA GLN A 20 5.07 -0.26 11.37
C GLN A 20 4.30 0.96 11.87
N TRP A 21 3.74 1.76 10.95
CA TRP A 21 2.95 2.94 11.29
C TRP A 21 1.69 2.57 12.08
N LEU A 22 0.99 1.51 11.71
CA LEU A 22 -0.25 1.09 12.37
C LEU A 22 -0.01 0.35 13.69
N ALA A 23 1.11 -0.36 13.81
CA ALA A 23 1.43 -1.19 14.98
C ALA A 23 2.08 -0.41 16.14
N GLU A 24 2.79 0.67 15.85
CA GLU A 24 3.62 1.40 16.83
C GLU A 24 3.30 2.90 16.82
N GLU A 25 3.38 3.55 17.98
CA GLU A 25 3.39 5.01 18.02
C GLU A 25 4.72 5.52 17.43
N ARG A 26 4.62 6.39 16.43
CA ARG A 26 5.77 6.92 15.69
C ARG A 26 5.65 8.43 15.48
N ASP A 27 6.80 9.04 15.22
CA ASP A 27 6.88 10.48 14.96
C ASP A 27 6.17 10.85 13.65
N ALA A 28 5.67 12.10 13.59
CA ALA A 28 4.99 12.63 12.41
C ALA A 28 5.86 12.59 11.13
N CYS A 29 7.20 12.63 11.27
CA CYS A 29 8.11 12.51 10.14
C CYS A 29 8.07 11.12 9.48
N GLU A 30 7.69 10.06 10.21
CA GLU A 30 7.49 8.72 9.64
C GLU A 30 6.20 8.65 8.82
N LEU A 31 5.15 9.35 9.24
CA LEU A 31 3.94 9.51 8.45
C LEU A 31 4.22 10.28 7.15
N GLU A 32 4.97 11.38 7.23
CA GLU A 32 5.38 12.13 6.03
C GLU A 32 6.15 11.24 5.05
N LYS A 33 7.12 10.46 5.53
CA LYS A 33 7.87 9.50 4.70
C LYS A 33 6.95 8.46 4.05
N LEU A 34 6.01 7.89 4.80
CA LEU A 34 5.02 6.96 4.26
C LEU A 34 4.20 7.61 3.13
N LEU A 35 3.71 8.83 3.35
CA LEU A 35 2.90 9.55 2.37
C LEU A 35 3.70 9.93 1.11
N THR A 36 5.01 10.13 1.19
CA THR A 36 5.86 10.44 0.01
C THR A 36 5.93 9.31 -1.03
N ARG A 37 5.45 8.10 -0.69
CA ARG A 37 5.32 6.96 -1.62
C ARG A 37 4.12 7.13 -2.56
N PHE A 38 3.14 7.94 -2.20
CA PHE A 38 1.91 8.13 -2.96
C PHE A 38 2.00 9.35 -3.87
N SER A 39 1.47 9.20 -5.08
CA SER A 39 1.28 10.33 -5.98
C SER A 39 0.33 11.36 -5.37
N PRO A 40 0.54 12.67 -5.57
CA PRO A 40 -0.47 13.68 -5.25
C PRO A 40 -1.81 13.44 -5.95
N GLN A 41 -1.82 12.68 -7.05
CA GLN A 41 -3.04 12.31 -7.77
C GLN A 41 -3.60 10.94 -7.32
N PHE A 42 -3.04 10.33 -6.28
CA PHE A 42 -3.42 8.99 -5.83
C PHE A 42 -4.93 8.84 -5.65
N SER A 43 -5.41 7.63 -5.96
CA SER A 43 -6.78 7.21 -5.66
C SER A 43 -6.81 5.74 -5.30
N MET A 44 -7.77 5.32 -4.51
CA MET A 44 -8.04 3.91 -4.27
C MET A 44 -9.50 3.57 -4.13
N VAL A 45 -9.80 2.30 -4.41
CA VAL A 45 -11.06 1.66 -4.05
C VAL A 45 -10.78 0.62 -2.98
N SER A 46 -11.29 0.86 -1.77
CA SER A 46 -11.13 -0.06 -0.65
C SER A 46 -11.92 -1.36 -0.86
N PRO A 47 -11.68 -2.42 -0.06
CA PRO A 47 -12.40 -3.68 -0.19
C PRO A 47 -13.92 -3.55 -0.02
N LEU A 48 -14.38 -2.49 0.66
CA LEU A 48 -15.80 -2.16 0.86
C LEU A 48 -16.36 -1.22 -0.23
N GLY A 49 -15.60 -0.98 -1.30
CA GLY A 49 -16.01 -0.12 -2.43
C GLY A 49 -15.95 1.38 -2.13
N ARG A 50 -15.32 1.80 -1.02
CA ARG A 50 -15.15 3.24 -0.73
C ARG A 50 -14.01 3.79 -1.58
N VAL A 51 -14.26 4.94 -2.21
CA VAL A 51 -13.24 5.69 -2.94
C VAL A 51 -12.52 6.62 -1.97
N LEU A 52 -11.19 6.59 -1.99
CA LEU A 52 -10.32 7.49 -1.23
C LEU A 52 -9.35 8.15 -2.21
N ASP A 53 -9.16 9.45 -2.08
CA ASP A 53 -8.07 10.18 -2.73
C ASP A 53 -6.87 10.29 -1.78
N PHE A 54 -5.85 11.04 -2.18
CA PHE A 54 -4.66 11.28 -1.36
C PHE A 54 -4.99 11.93 -0.01
N ASP A 55 -5.87 12.93 0.02
CA ASP A 55 -6.21 13.65 1.25
C ASP A 55 -6.97 12.75 2.23
N ALA A 56 -7.92 11.96 1.74
CA ALA A 56 -8.64 11.00 2.54
C ALA A 56 -7.73 9.87 3.07
N LEU A 57 -6.74 9.43 2.27
CA LEU A 57 -5.72 8.48 2.71
C LEU A 57 -4.84 9.07 3.82
N ASN A 58 -4.41 10.32 3.67
CA ASN A 58 -3.61 11.02 4.67
C ASN A 58 -4.36 11.16 6.01
N GLU A 59 -5.63 11.58 5.95
CA GLU A 59 -6.48 11.65 7.15
C GLU A 59 -6.61 10.27 7.82
N LEU A 60 -6.82 9.21 7.03
CA LEU A 60 -6.90 7.85 7.55
C LEU A 60 -5.62 7.44 8.28
N PHE A 61 -4.44 7.66 7.69
CA PHE A 61 -3.18 7.32 8.35
C PHE A 61 -2.93 8.17 9.59
N SER A 62 -3.22 9.47 9.53
CA SER A 62 -3.10 10.38 10.68
C SER A 62 -3.93 9.92 11.86
N LEU A 63 -5.13 9.38 11.60
CA LEU A 63 -6.02 8.85 12.62
C LEU A 63 -5.69 7.42 13.06
N ALA A 64 -4.88 6.66 12.32
CA ALA A 64 -4.69 5.22 12.56
C ALA A 64 -3.33 4.85 13.17
N GLY A 65 -2.37 5.77 13.23
CA GLY A 65 -1.02 5.52 13.77
C GLY A 65 -1.04 4.93 15.18
N GLY A 66 -0.30 3.84 15.39
CA GLY A 66 -0.18 3.14 16.68
C GLY A 66 -1.45 2.47 17.22
N LYS A 67 -2.55 2.44 16.46
CA LYS A 67 -3.85 1.95 16.97
C LYS A 67 -4.08 0.45 16.82
N LYS A 68 -3.22 -0.28 16.10
CA LYS A 68 -3.40 -1.72 15.83
C LYS A 68 -2.30 -2.55 16.49
N LEU A 69 -2.47 -2.86 17.77
CA LEU A 69 -1.52 -3.68 18.51
C LEU A 69 -1.30 -5.06 17.84
N GLY A 70 -0.04 -5.43 17.63
CA GLY A 70 0.33 -6.72 17.05
C GLY A 70 -0.05 -6.86 15.58
N PHE A 71 -0.32 -5.76 14.88
CA PHE A 71 -0.69 -5.77 13.47
C PHE A 71 0.45 -6.30 12.60
N ARG A 72 0.13 -7.24 11.72
CA ARG A 72 1.05 -7.86 10.76
C ARG A 72 0.43 -7.93 9.38
N ILE A 73 1.26 -7.76 8.36
CA ILE A 73 0.92 -7.89 6.95
C ILE A 73 1.82 -8.95 6.32
N GLU A 74 1.20 -9.96 5.72
CA GLU A 74 1.88 -10.97 4.90
C GLU A 74 1.50 -10.79 3.43
N LEU A 75 2.51 -10.68 2.57
CA LEU A 75 2.35 -10.52 1.14
C LEU A 75 2.67 -11.82 0.41
N SER A 76 1.83 -12.17 -0.56
CA SER A 76 2.03 -13.33 -1.42
C SER A 76 1.48 -13.07 -2.82
N GLU A 77 1.69 -14.02 -3.74
CA GLU A 77 1.12 -13.98 -5.09
C GLU A 77 1.45 -12.69 -5.88
N LEU A 78 2.65 -12.12 -5.67
CA LEU A 78 3.15 -10.97 -6.44
C LEU A 78 3.23 -11.32 -7.93
N ARG A 79 2.57 -10.52 -8.77
CA ARG A 79 2.50 -10.75 -10.21
C ARG A 79 2.51 -9.45 -11.01
N GLY A 80 3.35 -9.37 -12.02
CA GLY A 80 3.34 -8.29 -13.00
C GLY A 80 2.19 -8.46 -14.00
N ILE A 81 1.47 -7.38 -14.29
CA ILE A 81 0.36 -7.35 -15.26
C ILE A 81 0.78 -6.59 -16.52
N ALA A 82 1.33 -5.38 -16.35
CA ALA A 82 1.80 -4.55 -17.46
C ALA A 82 3.02 -3.74 -17.03
N LEU A 83 4.00 -3.59 -17.92
CA LEU A 83 5.16 -2.70 -17.75
C LEU A 83 5.20 -1.73 -18.92
N HIS A 84 5.46 -0.46 -18.65
CA HIS A 84 5.62 0.59 -19.66
C HIS A 84 6.62 1.65 -19.18
N ASP A 85 7.04 2.56 -20.07
CA ASP A 85 8.07 3.57 -19.77
C ASP A 85 7.74 4.42 -18.54
N GLY A 86 6.46 4.73 -18.36
CA GLY A 86 5.97 5.53 -17.24
C GLY A 86 5.59 4.77 -15.96
N GLY A 87 5.86 3.46 -15.82
CA GLY A 87 5.46 2.69 -14.63
C GLY A 87 5.05 1.24 -14.89
N ALA A 88 4.30 0.67 -13.94
CA ALA A 88 3.82 -0.70 -14.03
C ALA A 88 2.47 -0.89 -13.34
N THR A 89 1.74 -1.92 -13.77
CA THR A 89 0.60 -2.46 -13.04
C THR A 89 0.97 -3.83 -12.51
N VAL A 90 0.77 -4.05 -11.21
CA VAL A 90 1.03 -5.34 -10.56
C VAL A 90 -0.15 -5.73 -9.67
N SER A 91 -0.27 -7.01 -9.38
CA SER A 91 -1.20 -7.52 -8.38
C SER A 91 -0.46 -8.28 -7.28
N TYR A 92 -1.07 -8.31 -6.11
CA TYR A 92 -0.59 -9.09 -4.97
C TYR A 92 -1.78 -9.55 -4.11
N ARG A 93 -1.52 -10.50 -3.21
CA ARG A 93 -2.42 -10.88 -2.14
C ARG A 93 -1.83 -10.42 -0.81
N GLU A 94 -2.70 -9.92 0.06
CA GLU A 94 -2.34 -9.38 1.35
C GLU A 94 -3.20 -10.03 2.43
N GLN A 95 -2.53 -10.55 3.46
CA GLN A 95 -3.17 -11.09 4.64
C GLN A 95 -2.80 -10.24 5.84
N GLN A 96 -3.80 -9.73 6.55
CA GLN A 96 -3.61 -8.90 7.74
C GLN A 96 -4.03 -9.67 8.98
N THR A 97 -3.25 -9.57 10.05
CA THR A 97 -3.60 -10.11 11.36
C THR A 97 -3.35 -9.08 12.46
N ASP A 98 -4.04 -9.17 13.61
CA ASP A 98 -3.73 -8.35 14.78
C ASP A 98 -3.96 -9.10 16.12
N ALA A 99 -3.59 -8.46 17.23
CA ALA A 99 -3.72 -9.04 18.57
C ALA A 99 -5.16 -9.20 19.07
N THR A 100 -6.15 -8.64 18.37
CA THR A 100 -7.59 -8.79 18.69
C THR A 100 -8.18 -10.06 18.10
N GLY A 101 -7.43 -10.77 17.24
CA GLY A 101 -7.91 -11.91 16.47
C GLY A 101 -8.54 -11.52 15.13
N LEU A 102 -8.33 -10.28 14.67
CA LEU A 102 -8.66 -9.91 13.30
C LEU A 102 -7.79 -10.73 12.35
N HIS A 103 -8.45 -11.34 11.36
CA HIS A 103 -7.79 -11.95 10.21
C HIS A 103 -8.55 -11.47 8.96
N SER A 104 -7.87 -10.75 8.08
CA SER A 104 -8.44 -10.34 6.80
C SER A 104 -7.54 -10.75 5.65
N ASP A 105 -8.15 -11.05 4.51
CA ASP A 105 -7.48 -11.49 3.30
C ASP A 105 -8.05 -10.71 2.12
N ARG A 106 -7.17 -10.18 1.29
CA ARG A 106 -7.56 -9.38 0.13
C ARG A 106 -6.60 -9.57 -1.03
N ARG A 107 -7.15 -9.36 -2.22
CA ARG A 107 -6.39 -9.23 -3.47
C ARG A 107 -6.38 -7.79 -3.89
N SER A 108 -5.22 -7.35 -4.36
CA SER A 108 -4.95 -5.97 -4.68
C SER A 108 -4.39 -5.85 -6.09
N THR A 109 -4.81 -4.81 -6.81
CA THR A 109 -4.18 -4.36 -8.06
C THR A 109 -3.70 -2.93 -7.85
N VAL A 110 -2.41 -2.70 -8.07
CA VAL A 110 -1.80 -1.38 -7.97
C VAL A 110 -1.33 -0.93 -9.34
N VAL A 111 -1.58 0.34 -9.64
CA VAL A 111 -0.97 1.06 -10.75
C VAL A 111 0.10 1.97 -10.16
N PHE A 112 1.33 1.77 -10.60
CA PHE A 112 2.46 2.63 -10.31
C PHE A 112 2.69 3.61 -11.46
N GLU A 113 3.09 4.83 -11.11
CA GLU A 113 3.75 5.73 -12.05
C GLU A 113 5.23 5.87 -11.68
N LYS A 114 6.08 6.08 -12.69
CA LYS A 114 7.50 6.32 -12.52
C LYS A 114 7.83 7.73 -13.00
N VAL A 115 8.19 8.61 -12.08
CA VAL A 115 8.48 10.02 -12.34
C VAL A 115 9.90 10.31 -11.89
N GLU A 116 10.77 10.74 -12.81
CA GLU A 116 12.18 11.05 -12.54
C GLU A 116 12.91 9.90 -11.80
N GLY A 117 12.59 8.65 -12.16
CA GLY A 117 13.16 7.44 -11.56
C GLY A 117 12.51 7.02 -10.24
N ARG A 118 11.60 7.81 -9.65
CA ARG A 118 10.86 7.46 -8.44
C ARG A 118 9.59 6.70 -8.79
N ILE A 119 9.33 5.59 -8.10
CA ILE A 119 8.09 4.82 -8.20
C ILE A 119 7.09 5.40 -7.20
N LEU A 120 5.90 5.77 -7.68
CA LEU A 120 4.83 6.33 -6.88
C LEU A 120 3.54 5.53 -7.07
N TRP A 121 2.83 5.30 -5.97
CA TRP A 121 1.50 4.70 -6.00
C TRP A 121 0.53 5.67 -6.67
N ARG A 122 -0.01 5.30 -7.83
CA ARG A 122 -0.95 6.14 -8.61
C ARG A 122 -2.40 5.73 -8.41
N HIS A 123 -2.66 4.42 -8.33
CA HIS A 123 -3.96 3.86 -8.03
C HIS A 123 -3.85 2.52 -7.29
N LEU A 124 -4.80 2.22 -6.42
CA LEU A 124 -4.93 0.93 -5.75
C LEU A 124 -6.39 0.47 -5.71
N GLN A 125 -6.66 -0.77 -6.05
CA GLN A 125 -7.97 -1.37 -5.83
C GLN A 125 -7.82 -2.69 -5.10
N GLU A 126 -8.64 -2.87 -4.06
CA GLU A 126 -8.61 -4.05 -3.20
C GLU A 126 -9.96 -4.80 -3.26
N THR A 127 -9.94 -6.10 -2.99
CA THR A 127 -11.15 -6.94 -2.91
C THR A 127 -10.94 -8.02 -1.86
N PHE A 128 -11.88 -8.15 -0.91
CA PHE A 128 -11.84 -9.22 0.09
C PHE A 128 -11.95 -10.61 -0.56
N CYS A 129 -11.29 -11.59 0.06
CA CYS A 129 -11.36 -13.02 -0.31
C CYS A 129 -12.17 -13.83 0.70
#